data_AF-A0A970S1W1-F1
#
_entry.id   AF-A0A970S1W1-F1
#
_cell.length_a   1.000
_cell.length_b   1.000
_cell.length_c   1.000
_cell.angle_alpha   90.00
_cell.angle_beta   90.00
_cell.angle_gamma   90.00
#
_symmetry.space_group_name_H-M   'P 1'
#
loop_
_entity.id
_entity.type
_entity.pdbx_description
1 polymer ?
#
loop_
_entity_poly.entity_id
_entity_poly.type
_entity_poly.pdbx_seq_one_letter_code
_entity_poly.pdbx_strand_id
1 'polypeptide(L)' 'MVKKSVFKRVWNFYWEGFRNMSKWGKSLWIIILIKLFIFFVIIKFLFMPNFLNRNFNSDEERSRHVMEELTR' A
#
# COMPACT_ATOMS: atom_id res chain seq x y z
N MET A 1 32.85 18.84 9.67
CA MET A 1 31.77 18.21 10.47
C MET A 1 30.56 17.97 9.57
N VAL A 2 30.38 16.75 9.08
CA VAL A 2 29.19 16.41 8.29
C VAL A 2 27.99 16.52 9.22
N LYS A 3 27.06 17.46 8.97
CA LYS A 3 25.72 17.43 9.58
C LYS A 3 25.17 16.05 9.26
N LYS A 4 25.26 15.08 10.18
CA LYS A 4 24.49 13.83 10.05
C LYS A 4 23.06 14.31 9.90
N SER A 5 22.53 14.19 8.68
CA SER A 5 21.18 14.64 8.41
C SER A 5 20.28 13.96 9.44
N VAL A 6 19.40 14.70 10.08
CA VAL A 6 18.47 14.14 11.09
C VAL A 6 17.79 12.89 10.52
N PHE A 7 17.50 12.93 9.21
CA PHE A 7 17.07 11.79 8.40
C PHE A 7 17.94 10.53 8.54
N LYS A 8 19.27 10.62 8.37
CA LYS A 8 20.18 9.48 8.53
C LYS A 8 20.18 8.93 9.96
N ARG A 9 19.99 9.80 10.96
CA ARG A 9 19.89 9.37 12.37
C ARG A 9 18.59 8.60 12.62
N VAL A 10 17.47 9.11 12.10
CA VAL A 10 16.15 8.46 12.20
C VAL A 10 16.16 7.11 11.48
N TRP A 11 16.69 7.06 10.26
CA TRP A 11 16.85 5.80 9.52
C TRP A 11 17.65 4.76 10.30
N ASN A 12 18.82 5.15 10.82
CA ASN A 12 19.66 4.24 11.59
C ASN A 12 18.95 3.74 12.87
N PHE A 13 18.17 4.58 13.55
CA PHE A 13 17.43 4.19 14.74
C PHE A 13 16.42 3.07 14.44
N TYR A 14 15.60 3.22 13.39
CA TYR A 14 14.65 2.18 13.00
C TYR A 14 15.34 0.91 12.51
N TRP A 15 16.43 1.06 11.75
CA TRP A 15 17.22 -0.07 11.26
C TRP A 15 17.88 -0.87 12.39
N GLU A 16 18.55 -0.18 13.32
CA GLU A 16 19.19 -0.79 14.49
C GLU A 16 18.15 -1.41 15.43
N GLY A 17 17.02 -0.72 15.67
CA GLY A 17 15.92 -1.24 16.48
C GLY A 17 15.32 -2.53 15.90
N PHE A 18 15.10 -2.57 14.58
CA PHE A 18 14.60 -3.77 13.92
C PHE A 18 15.64 -4.90 13.92
N ARG A 19 16.93 -4.60 13.71
CA ARG A 19 18.02 -5.58 13.76
C ARG A 19 18.16 -6.20 15.15
N ASN A 20 18.07 -5.40 16.20
CA ASN A 20 18.23 -5.82 17.60
C ASN A 20 16.96 -6.45 18.19
N MET A 21 15.85 -6.47 17.46
CA MET A 21 14.62 -7.10 17.90
C MET A 21 14.78 -8.63 18.04
N SER A 22 14.15 -9.19 19.09
CA SER A 22 14.13 -10.63 19.34
C SER A 22 13.48 -11.39 18.18
N LYS A 23 13.78 -12.68 18.04
CA LYS A 23 13.19 -13.54 16.99
C LYS A 23 11.67 -13.45 16.97
N TRP A 24 11.04 -13.43 18.16
CA TRP A 24 9.60 -13.27 18.32
C TRP A 24 9.07 -11.95 17.77
N GLY A 25 9.74 -10.84 18.05
CA GLY A 25 9.31 -9.52 17.55
C GLY A 25 9.44 -9.40 16.03
N LYS A 26 10.49 -9.96 15.43
CA LYS A 26 10.66 -10.01 13.97
C LYS A 26 9.56 -10.85 13.32
N SER A 27 9.24 -12.01 13.88
CA SER A 27 8.13 -12.84 13.41
C SER A 27 6.79 -12.12 13.49
N LEU A 28 6.53 -11.37 14.57
CA LEU A 28 5.30 -10.59 14.70
C LEU A 28 5.20 -9.48 13.66
N TRP A 29 6.30 -8.79 13.37
CA TRP A 29 6.35 -7.79 12.29
C TRP A 29 6.02 -8.39 10.93
N ILE A 30 6.55 -9.58 10.62
CA ILE A 30 6.22 -10.30 9.39
C ILE A 30 4.73 -10.63 9.34
N ILE A 31 4.15 -11.11 10.44
CA ILE A 31 2.71 -11.40 10.54
C ILE A 31 1.89 -10.13 10.26
N ILE A 32 2.28 -9.00 10.84
CA ILE A 32 1.61 -7.70 10.60
C ILE A 32 1.68 -7.32 9.12
N LEU A 33 2.85 -7.41 8.49
CA LEU A 33 3.02 -7.09 7.06
C LEU A 33 2.15 -7.99 6.17
N ILE A 34 2.13 -9.30 6.44
CA ILE A 34 1.27 -10.25 5.71
C ILE A 34 -0.19 -9.88 5.90
N LYS A 35 -0.62 -9.61 7.14
CA LYS A 35 -2.00 -9.27 7.44
C LYS A 35 -2.44 -7.98 6.74
N LEU A 36 -1.60 -6.95 6.76
CA LEU A 36 -1.84 -5.70 6.03
C LEU A 36 -1.92 -5.92 4.53
N PHE A 37 -1.05 -6.74 3.96
CA PHE A 37 -1.09 -7.08 2.54
C PHE A 37 -2.38 -7.80 2.17
N ILE A 38 -2.79 -8.80 2.95
CA ILE A 38 -4.04 -9.55 2.73
C ILE A 38 -5.25 -8.61 2.83
N PHE A 39 -5.32 -7.77 3.86
CA PHE A 39 -6.41 -6.79 3.98
C PHE A 39 -6.45 -5.82 2.79
N PHE A 40 -5.29 -5.33 2.35
CA PHE A 40 -5.21 -4.45 1.19
C PHE A 40 -5.70 -5.15 -0.08
N VAL A 41 -5.31 -6.41 -0.31
CA VAL A 41 -5.76 -7.19 -1.48
C VAL A 41 -7.26 -7.46 -1.42
N ILE A 42 -7.81 -7.86 -0.27
CA ILE A 42 -9.25 -8.11 -0.11
C ILE A 42 -10.05 -6.83 -0.36
N ILE A 43 -9.65 -5.71 0.26
CA ILE A 43 -10.33 -4.42 0.06
C ILE A 43 -10.24 -4.02 -1.41
N LYS A 44 -9.06 -4.12 -2.03
CA LYS A 44 -8.92 -3.79 -3.45
C LYS A 44 -9.79 -4.68 -4.33
N PHE A 45 -9.81 -5.99 -4.10
CA PHE A 45 -10.58 -6.90 -4.95
C PHE A 45 -12.10 -6.76 -4.76
N LEU A 46 -12.55 -6.53 -3.52
CA LEU A 46 -13.97 -6.39 -3.20
C LEU A 46 -14.52 -5.02 -3.60
N PHE A 47 -13.79 -3.93 -3.32
CA PHE A 47 -14.24 -2.56 -3.56
C PHE A 47 -13.85 -2.03 -4.94
N MET A 48 -12.86 -2.62 -5.62
CA MET A 48 -12.48 -2.28 -7.00
C MET A 48 -12.57 -3.51 -7.91
N PRO A 49 -13.78 -4.08 -8.11
CA PRO A 49 -13.94 -5.05 -9.19
C PRO A 49 -13.56 -4.39 -10.52
N ASN A 50 -13.08 -5.19 -11.48
CA ASN A 50 -12.75 -4.76 -12.85
C ASN A 50 -14.03 -4.39 -13.63
N PHE A 51 -14.92 -3.58 -13.07
CA PHE A 51 -16.20 -3.17 -13.64
C PHE A 51 -16.00 -2.44 -14.97
N LEU A 52 -15.10 -1.46 -14.99
CA LEU A 52 -14.82 -0.67 -16.19
C LEU A 52 -14.20 -1.53 -17.30
N ASN A 53 -13.35 -2.50 -16.97
CA ASN A 53 -12.69 -3.37 -17.95
C ASN A 53 -13.59 -4.50 -18.48
N ARG A 54 -14.70 -4.83 -17.79
CA ARG A 54 -15.64 -5.87 -18.25
C ARG A 54 -16.74 -5.33 -19.15
N ASN A 55 -17.12 -4.08 -18.96
CA ASN A 55 -18.31 -3.51 -19.62
C ASN A 55 -17.97 -2.59 -20.80
N PHE A 56 -16.70 -2.22 -21.00
CA PHE A 56 -16.29 -1.24 -21.99
C PHE A 56 -15.01 -1.68 -22.71
N ASN A 57 -15.00 -1.55 -24.04
CA ASN A 57 -13.90 -2.03 -24.88
C ASN A 57 -12.83 -0.97 -25.17
N SER A 58 -13.13 0.32 -24.99
CA SER A 58 -12.17 1.42 -25.15
C SER A 58 -12.00 2.24 -23.87
N ASP A 59 -10.81 2.83 -23.66
CA ASP A 59 -10.54 3.73 -22.54
C ASP A 59 -11.42 4.99 -22.58
N GLU A 60 -11.79 5.44 -23.78
CA GLU A 60 -12.59 6.62 -24.05
C GLU A 60 -14.05 6.43 -23.60
N GLU A 61 -14.59 5.23 -23.80
CA GLU A 61 -15.93 4.84 -23.35
C GLU A 61 -15.99 4.71 -21.83
N ARG A 62 -14.94 4.15 -21.21
CA ARG A 62 -14.80 4.07 -19.75
C ARG A 62 -14.76 5.44 -19.10
N SER A 63 -13.95 6.35 -19.64
CA SER A 63 -13.78 7.71 -19.12
C SER A 63 -15.09 8.50 -19.13
N ARG A 64 -15.81 8.44 -20.26
CA ARG A 64 -17.11 9.12 -20.43
C ARG A 64 -18.17 8.60 -19.46
N HIS A 65 -18.28 7.28 -19.27
CA HIS A 65 -19.24 6.70 -18.31
C HIS A 65 -18.97 7.13 -16.86
N VAL A 66 -17.69 7.17 -16.46
CA VAL A 66 -17.30 7.66 -15.12
C VAL A 66 -17.61 9.16 -14.97
N MET A 67 -17.37 9.96 -16.00
CA MET A 67 -17.70 11.39 -16.00
C MET A 67 -19.20 11.66 -15.84
N GLU A 68 -20.04 10.89 -16.54
CA GLU A 68 -21.49 11.02 -16.47
C GLU A 68 -22.04 10.67 -15.08
N GLU A 69 -21.57 9.58 -14.47
CA GLU A 69 -21.98 9.20 -13.10
C GLU A 69 -21.48 10.17 -12.02
N LEU A 70 -20.31 10.81 -12.20
CA LEU A 70 -19.80 11.81 -11.25
C LEU A 70 -20.48 13.18 -11.36
N THR A 71 -21.07 13.49 -12.52
CA THR A 71 -21.75 14.77 -12.77
C THR A 71 -23.25 14.70 -12.47
N ARG A 72 -23.75 13.50 -12.18
CA ARG A 72 -25.13 13.24 -11.77
C ARG A 72 -25.34 13.48 -10.27
#